data_AF-A0A1J3HSC5-F1
#
_entry.id   AF-A0A1J3HSC5-F1
#
_cell.length_a   1.000
_cell.length_b   1.000
_cell.length_c   1.000
_cell.angle_alpha   90.00
_cell.angle_beta   90.00
_cell.angle_gamma   90.00
#
_symmetry.space_group_name_H-M   'P 1'
#
loop_
_entity.id
_entity.type
_entity.pdbx_description
1 polymer ?
#
loop_
_entity_poly.entity_id
_entity_poly.type
_entity_poly.pdbx_seq_one_letter_code
_entity_poly.pdbx_strand_id
1 'polypeptide(L)'
;TLLWLREEEELKKHRESIVPMAVSTAITVAYGASSLLPLPSAFAIASRRFSSFSSKKILDLSYLRRRVNAPSPSPRRVVVRAARTESREVKLRDRAPNFELTEPLTGNLWKLDDFELYPCLLVMFICNHCPFVIHLKKDIVKLSNFYMKKGLAVVAISSNSVVTHPQDGPEFMAEDAKKFKYPFPYLYDESQEVAREFGAVCTPEFFLYKKDGRRPYELVYHGQFDDSRPSNNIPVNGRDLSLAIDLALSCQPIPSNQKPSVGCSIKWHPGTKS
;
A
#
# COMPACT_ATOMS: atom_id res chain seq x y z
N THR A 1 -31.02 -44.58 1.95
CA THR A 1 -31.90 -43.43 1.64
C THR A 1 -32.47 -42.73 2.87
N LEU A 2 -32.68 -43.41 4.01
CA LEU A 2 -33.20 -42.79 5.24
C LEU A 2 -32.13 -42.12 6.15
N LEU A 3 -30.84 -42.39 5.95
CA LEU A 3 -29.75 -41.74 6.71
C LEU A 3 -29.38 -40.35 6.17
N TRP A 4 -29.55 -40.12 4.87
CA TRP A 4 -29.26 -38.83 4.21
C TRP A 4 -30.30 -37.74 4.57
N LEU A 5 -31.57 -38.12 4.71
CA LEU A 5 -32.64 -37.18 5.06
C LEU A 5 -32.52 -36.66 6.51
N ARG A 6 -31.85 -37.40 7.39
CA ARG A 6 -31.68 -37.03 8.81
C ARG A 6 -30.54 -36.03 9.01
N GLU A 7 -29.51 -36.04 8.15
CA GLU A 7 -28.41 -35.08 8.18
C GLU A 7 -28.81 -33.72 7.59
N GLU A 8 -29.68 -33.68 6.56
CA GLU A 8 -30.20 -32.41 6.02
C GLU A 8 -31.15 -31.68 6.99
N GLU A 9 -31.90 -32.42 7.81
CA GLU A 9 -32.81 -31.82 8.80
C GLU A 9 -32.07 -31.15 9.97
N GLU A 10 -30.95 -31.74 10.41
CA GLU A 10 -30.08 -31.16 11.45
C GLU A 10 -29.29 -29.94 10.92
N LEU A 11 -28.87 -29.95 9.65
CA LEU A 11 -28.21 -28.80 9.00
C LEU A 11 -29.16 -27.61 8.80
N LYS A 12 -30.46 -27.85 8.63
CA LYS A 12 -31.47 -26.78 8.54
C LYS A 12 -31.74 -26.12 9.89
N LYS A 13 -31.75 -26.90 10.98
CA LYS A 13 -31.92 -26.40 12.35
C LYS A 13 -30.78 -25.49 12.83
N HIS A 14 -29.57 -25.71 12.32
CA HIS A 14 -28.41 -24.85 12.64
C HIS A 14 -28.36 -23.53 11.85
N ARG A 15 -29.21 -23.36 10.83
CA ARG A 15 -29.22 -22.17 9.96
C ARG A 15 -30.24 -21.10 10.36
N GLU A 16 -31.10 -21.36 11.34
CA GLU A 16 -32.16 -20.45 11.78
C GLU A 16 -31.89 -19.76 13.14
N SER A 17 -30.72 -19.95 13.75
CA SER A 17 -30.40 -19.38 15.08
C SER A 17 -29.51 -18.13 15.07
N ILE A 18 -29.25 -17.51 13.91
CA ILE A 18 -28.41 -16.30 13.83
C ILE A 18 -29.30 -15.07 13.60
N VAL A 19 -29.70 -14.43 14.70
CA VAL A 19 -30.34 -13.11 14.71
C VAL A 19 -29.24 -12.04 14.89
N PRO A 20 -29.20 -10.96 14.09
CA PRO A 20 -28.24 -9.88 14.33
C PRO A 20 -28.72 -8.98 15.48
N MET A 21 -27.93 -8.89 16.55
CA MET A 21 -28.09 -7.87 17.59
C MET A 21 -27.64 -6.51 17.04
N ALA A 22 -28.59 -5.58 16.90
CA ALA A 22 -28.33 -4.18 16.63
C ALA A 22 -27.85 -3.48 17.91
N VAL A 23 -26.60 -3.01 17.92
CA VAL A 23 -26.08 -2.14 18.98
C VAL A 23 -26.39 -0.70 18.59
N SER A 24 -27.41 -0.14 19.25
CA SER A 24 -27.77 1.28 19.17
C SER A 24 -26.96 2.04 20.22
N THR A 25 -26.10 2.97 19.82
CA THR A 25 -25.44 3.91 20.75
C THR A 25 -25.90 5.32 20.41
N ALA A 26 -26.76 5.86 21.26
CA ALA A 26 -27.20 7.24 21.22
C ALA A 26 -26.07 8.16 21.70
N ILE A 27 -25.68 9.12 20.87
CA ILE A 27 -24.78 10.23 21.26
C ILE A 27 -25.66 11.35 21.80
N THR A 28 -25.63 11.54 23.12
CA THR A 28 -26.23 12.70 23.79
C THR A 28 -25.35 13.92 23.55
N VAL A 29 -25.86 14.90 22.80
CA VAL A 29 -25.23 16.22 22.62
C VAL A 29 -25.64 17.10 23.81
N ALA A 30 -24.68 17.39 24.70
CA ALA A 30 -24.87 18.40 25.75
C ALA A 30 -24.43 19.78 25.22
N TYR A 31 -25.41 20.68 25.10
CA TYR A 31 -25.20 22.12 24.93
C TYR A 31 -24.63 22.72 26.22
N GLY A 32 -23.45 23.34 26.13
CA GLY A 32 -22.83 24.13 27.20
C GLY A 32 -22.58 25.55 26.71
N ALA A 33 -23.23 26.50 27.37
CA ALA A 33 -23.37 27.90 26.98
C ALA A 33 -22.12 28.76 27.17
N SER A 34 -22.11 29.84 26.39
CA SER A 34 -21.24 31.01 26.37
C SER A 34 -20.81 31.57 27.73
N SER A 35 -19.55 31.99 27.82
CA SER A 35 -19.14 33.11 28.68
C SER A 35 -18.15 34.01 27.94
N LEU A 36 -18.52 35.29 27.88
CA LEU A 36 -17.81 36.42 27.31
C LEU A 36 -16.69 36.91 28.25
N LEU A 37 -15.79 37.73 27.69
CA LEU A 37 -15.00 38.85 28.25
C LEU A 37 -13.48 38.76 27.90
N PRO A 38 -12.70 39.87 27.90
CA PRO A 38 -12.62 40.83 26.80
C PRO A 38 -11.17 41.05 26.29
N LEU A 39 -11.05 41.70 25.14
CA LEU A 39 -9.79 42.20 24.55
C LEU A 39 -9.14 43.31 25.38
N PRO A 40 -7.80 43.39 25.42
CA PRO A 40 -7.09 44.64 25.63
C PRO A 40 -6.52 45.20 24.31
N SER A 41 -7.00 46.40 24.03
CA SER A 41 -6.42 47.53 23.29
C SER A 41 -4.92 47.53 22.94
N ALA A 42 -4.68 47.82 21.66
CA ALA A 42 -3.73 48.79 21.09
C ALA A 42 -2.40 49.05 21.82
N PHE A 43 -1.29 48.66 21.18
CA PHE A 43 0.03 49.28 21.40
C PHE A 43 0.52 50.00 20.14
N ALA A 44 0.98 51.22 20.38
CA ALA A 44 1.32 52.25 19.43
C ALA A 44 2.61 51.98 18.64
N ILE A 45 2.61 52.41 17.38
CA ILE A 45 3.77 52.50 16.51
C ILE A 45 4.63 53.69 16.97
N ALA A 46 5.81 53.40 17.52
CA ALA A 46 6.80 54.42 17.82
C ALA A 46 7.71 54.65 16.60
N SER A 47 7.42 55.71 15.86
CA SER A 47 8.25 56.23 14.76
C SER A 47 9.55 56.83 15.34
N ARG A 48 10.65 56.07 15.35
CA ARG A 48 11.98 56.64 15.64
C ARG A 48 12.54 57.31 14.39
N ARG A 49 12.59 58.65 14.42
CA ARG A 49 13.37 59.49 13.52
C ARG A 49 14.84 59.05 13.58
N PHE A 50 15.37 58.54 12.47
CA PHE A 50 16.80 58.38 12.31
C PHE A 50 17.42 59.70 11.83
N SER A 51 18.45 60.10 12.55
CA SER A 51 19.27 61.28 12.33
C SER A 51 20.04 61.19 11.01
N SER A 52 20.16 62.33 10.33
CA SER A 52 21.07 62.53 9.22
C SER A 52 22.51 62.45 9.74
N PHE A 53 23.26 61.41 9.35
CA PHE A 53 24.72 61.43 9.44
C PHE A 53 25.31 61.43 8.04
N SER A 54 25.75 62.62 7.64
CA SER A 54 26.62 62.87 6.50
C SER A 54 27.98 62.25 6.80
N SER A 55 28.42 61.32 5.96
CA SER A 55 29.83 60.98 5.84
C SER A 55 30.13 60.48 4.44
N LYS A 56 30.76 61.39 3.69
CA LYS A 56 31.39 61.15 2.40
C LYS A 56 32.47 60.07 2.55
N LYS A 57 32.25 58.89 1.98
CA LYS A 57 33.33 58.01 1.48
C LYS A 57 32.84 57.37 0.19
N ILE A 58 33.27 57.94 -0.92
CA ILE A 58 33.12 57.36 -2.25
C ILE A 58 34.09 56.18 -2.31
N LEU A 59 33.57 54.97 -2.06
CA LEU A 59 34.24 53.74 -2.43
C LEU A 59 33.90 53.45 -3.89
N ASP A 60 34.94 53.28 -4.69
CA ASP A 60 34.91 52.99 -6.11
C ASP A 60 34.10 51.70 -6.40
N LEU A 61 32.85 51.89 -6.83
CA LEU A 61 31.89 50.84 -7.12
C LEU A 61 32.15 50.13 -8.46
N SER A 62 33.23 50.47 -9.18
CA SER A 62 33.54 49.86 -10.47
C SER A 62 34.05 48.41 -10.36
N TYR A 63 34.57 48.00 -9.20
CA TYR A 63 35.06 46.64 -8.97
C TYR A 63 33.94 45.62 -8.64
N LEU A 64 32.77 46.08 -8.18
CA LEU A 64 31.62 45.23 -7.87
C LEU A 64 30.59 45.12 -9.01
N ARG A 65 30.84 45.77 -10.16
CA ARG A 65 29.94 45.74 -11.32
C ARG A 65 30.33 44.74 -12.41
N ARG A 66 31.11 43.71 -12.07
CA ARG A 66 31.53 42.66 -13.02
C ARG A 66 31.19 41.26 -12.53
N ARG A 67 29.96 41.00 -12.08
CA ARG A 67 29.42 39.64 -11.83
C ARG A 67 27.88 39.55 -11.86
N VAL A 68 27.21 40.28 -12.75
CA VAL A 68 25.72 40.23 -12.84
C VAL A 68 25.19 39.55 -14.11
N ASN A 69 26.07 39.09 -15.01
CA ASN A 69 25.66 38.41 -16.26
C ASN A 69 26.25 36.99 -16.37
N ALA A 70 26.12 36.18 -15.32
CA ALA A 70 26.27 34.73 -15.45
C ALA A 70 24.86 34.13 -15.55
N PRO A 71 24.54 33.34 -16.60
CA PRO A 71 23.27 32.63 -16.67
C PRO A 71 23.13 31.75 -15.43
N SER A 72 22.02 31.89 -14.71
CA SER A 72 21.75 31.01 -13.57
C SER A 72 21.66 29.57 -14.10
N PRO A 73 22.29 28.59 -13.43
CA PRO A 73 22.09 27.21 -13.80
C PRO A 73 20.60 26.91 -13.64
N SER A 74 19.92 26.60 -14.75
CA SER A 74 18.54 26.11 -14.73
C SER A 74 18.41 25.01 -13.67
N PRO A 75 17.34 24.99 -12.86
CA PRO A 75 17.17 23.96 -11.85
C PRO A 75 17.28 22.60 -12.55
N ARG A 76 18.36 21.88 -12.25
CA ARG A 76 18.54 20.51 -12.75
C ARG A 76 17.37 19.73 -12.15
N ARG A 77 16.41 19.37 -13.00
CA ARG A 77 15.36 18.41 -12.65
C ARG A 77 16.09 17.15 -12.19
N VAL A 78 16.15 16.91 -10.89
CA VAL A 78 16.67 15.68 -10.33
C VAL A 78 15.65 14.62 -10.73
N VAL A 79 15.87 14.00 -11.89
CA VAL A 79 15.16 12.80 -12.27
C VAL A 79 15.73 11.71 -11.38
N VAL A 80 15.13 11.50 -10.22
CA VAL A 80 15.34 10.26 -9.46
C VAL A 80 14.84 9.14 -10.37
N ARG A 81 15.75 8.56 -11.15
CA ARG A 81 15.47 7.33 -11.89
C ARG A 81 15.26 6.28 -10.82
N ALA A 82 14.00 5.92 -10.57
CA ALA A 82 13.69 4.80 -9.70
C ALA A 82 14.45 3.59 -10.23
N ALA A 83 15.40 3.09 -9.46
CA ALA A 83 16.16 1.90 -9.83
C ALA A 83 15.19 0.73 -9.97
N ARG A 84 15.19 0.12 -11.15
CA ARG A 84 14.46 -1.13 -11.41
C ARG A 84 15.05 -2.20 -10.50
N THR A 85 14.21 -2.82 -9.69
CA THR A 85 14.56 -3.86 -8.73
C THR A 85 13.78 -5.12 -9.09
N GLU A 86 14.46 -6.26 -9.06
CA GLU A 86 13.82 -7.57 -9.24
C GLU A 86 13.58 -8.19 -7.85
N SER A 87 12.51 -8.97 -7.71
CA SER A 87 12.23 -9.68 -6.46
C SER A 87 13.38 -10.66 -6.15
N ARG A 88 13.70 -10.81 -4.87
CA ARG A 88 14.72 -11.77 -4.42
C ARG A 88 14.22 -13.21 -4.60
N GLU A 89 15.12 -14.16 -4.65
CA GLU A 89 14.72 -15.57 -4.53
C GLU A 89 14.30 -15.84 -3.07
N VAL A 90 13.05 -16.25 -2.88
CA VAL A 90 12.52 -16.68 -1.58
C VAL A 90 12.34 -18.19 -1.62
N LYS A 91 12.65 -18.88 -0.53
CA LYS A 91 12.55 -20.34 -0.49
C LYS A 91 11.07 -20.72 -0.56
N LEU A 92 10.72 -21.49 -1.58
CA LEU A 92 9.39 -22.09 -1.68
C LEU A 92 9.13 -22.96 -0.44
N ARG A 93 7.87 -22.98 0.01
CA ARG A 93 7.38 -23.62 1.25
C ARG A 93 7.70 -22.90 2.56
N ASP A 94 8.30 -21.71 2.51
CA ASP A 94 8.34 -20.86 3.69
C ASP A 94 6.91 -20.50 4.13
N ARG A 95 6.70 -20.40 5.44
CA ARG A 95 5.41 -20.04 6.01
C ARG A 95 5.12 -18.57 5.74
N ALA A 96 3.85 -18.22 5.55
CA ALA A 96 3.44 -16.82 5.55
C ALA A 96 3.82 -16.17 6.90
N PRO A 97 4.59 -15.07 6.90
CA PRO A 97 4.79 -14.28 8.10
C PRO A 97 3.46 -13.74 8.63
N ASN A 98 3.36 -13.61 9.95
CA ASN A 98 2.20 -12.98 10.57
C ASN A 98 2.21 -11.47 10.30
N PHE A 99 1.04 -10.87 10.25
CA PHE A 99 0.90 -9.42 10.20
C PHE A 99 -0.37 -8.98 10.92
N GLU A 100 -0.37 -7.74 11.37
CA GLU A 100 -1.52 -7.04 11.94
C GLU A 100 -1.45 -5.59 11.47
N LEU A 101 -2.20 -5.25 10.41
CA LEU A 101 -2.09 -3.98 9.71
C LEU A 101 -3.46 -3.34 9.49
N THR A 102 -3.51 -2.02 9.54
CA THR A 102 -4.74 -1.25 9.34
C THR A 102 -4.98 -0.98 7.86
N GLU A 103 -6.23 -1.12 7.43
CA GLU A 103 -6.70 -0.68 6.13
C GLU A 103 -7.11 0.81 6.19
N PRO A 104 -6.45 1.73 5.48
CA PRO A 104 -6.78 3.15 5.54
C PRO A 104 -8.19 3.50 5.06
N LEU A 105 -8.76 2.72 4.14
CA LEU A 105 -10.08 2.99 3.56
C LEU A 105 -11.22 2.81 4.58
N THR A 106 -11.13 1.76 5.39
CA THR A 106 -12.20 1.33 6.30
C THR A 106 -11.86 1.58 7.77
N GLY A 107 -10.58 1.73 8.10
CA GLY A 107 -10.08 1.74 9.47
C GLY A 107 -10.02 0.35 10.12
N ASN A 108 -10.37 -0.71 9.38
CA ASN A 108 -10.34 -2.07 9.91
C ASN A 108 -8.90 -2.56 10.11
N LEU A 109 -8.71 -3.32 11.18
CA LEU A 109 -7.47 -4.03 11.44
C LEU A 109 -7.56 -5.44 10.85
N TRP A 110 -6.55 -5.83 10.07
CA TRP A 110 -6.50 -7.11 9.39
C TRP A 110 -5.28 -7.91 9.84
N LYS A 111 -5.49 -9.20 10.08
CA LYS A 111 -4.48 -10.18 10.47
C LYS A 111 -4.39 -11.31 9.47
N LEU A 112 -3.30 -12.07 9.49
CA LEU A 112 -3.18 -13.30 8.68
C LEU A 112 -4.36 -14.26 8.96
N ASP A 113 -4.77 -14.37 10.23
CA ASP A 113 -5.85 -15.25 10.69
C ASP A 113 -7.22 -14.93 10.05
N ASP A 114 -7.45 -13.68 9.63
CA ASP A 114 -8.71 -13.29 8.98
C ASP A 114 -8.88 -13.96 7.59
N PHE A 115 -7.81 -14.53 7.06
CA PHE A 115 -7.79 -15.26 5.79
C PHE A 115 -7.79 -16.79 5.98
N GLU A 116 -7.90 -17.31 7.20
CA GLU A 116 -7.84 -18.76 7.50
C GLU A 116 -8.96 -19.58 6.84
N LEU A 117 -10.08 -18.98 6.44
CA LEU A 117 -11.15 -19.72 5.76
C LEU A 117 -10.81 -20.07 4.31
N TYR A 118 -9.79 -19.46 3.72
CA TYR A 118 -9.46 -19.61 2.31
C TYR A 118 -8.36 -20.66 2.10
N PRO A 119 -8.46 -21.53 1.07
CA PRO A 119 -7.39 -22.49 0.76
C PRO A 119 -6.13 -21.83 0.17
N CYS A 120 -6.26 -20.63 -0.39
CA CYS A 120 -5.16 -19.88 -0.99
C CYS A 120 -5.24 -18.40 -0.60
N LEU A 121 -4.09 -17.78 -0.42
CA LEU A 121 -3.93 -16.36 -0.09
C LEU A 121 -2.89 -15.73 -1.01
N LEU A 122 -3.27 -14.67 -1.72
CA LEU A 122 -2.37 -13.82 -2.48
C LEU A 122 -2.05 -12.57 -1.65
N VAL A 123 -0.80 -12.43 -1.23
CA VAL A 123 -0.25 -11.22 -0.62
C VAL A 123 0.51 -10.44 -1.68
N MET A 124 0.22 -9.14 -1.81
CA MET A 124 0.83 -8.28 -2.83
C MET A 124 1.46 -7.05 -2.17
N PHE A 125 2.76 -6.82 -2.39
CA PHE A 125 3.38 -5.55 -2.04
C PHE A 125 3.24 -4.59 -3.22
N ILE A 126 2.46 -3.52 -3.05
CA ILE A 126 2.18 -2.54 -4.09
C ILE A 126 2.34 -1.11 -3.54
N CYS A 127 2.22 -0.11 -4.41
CA CYS A 127 2.15 1.29 -4.00
C CYS A 127 1.33 2.12 -4.98
N ASN A 128 1.11 3.40 -4.68
CA ASN A 128 0.19 4.22 -5.44
C ASN A 128 0.84 4.78 -6.71
N HIS A 129 2.12 5.12 -6.65
CA HIS A 129 2.81 5.93 -7.67
C HIS A 129 3.75 5.16 -8.61
N CYS A 130 4.10 3.90 -8.29
CA CYS A 130 5.06 3.15 -9.10
C CYS A 130 4.48 2.90 -10.51
N PRO A 131 5.23 3.21 -11.60
CA PRO A 131 4.77 2.97 -12.96
C PRO A 131 4.48 1.48 -13.25
N PHE A 132 5.21 0.55 -12.62
CA PHE A 132 4.96 -0.89 -12.75
C PHE A 132 3.65 -1.30 -12.08
N VAL A 133 3.31 -0.70 -10.92
CA VAL A 133 2.02 -0.96 -10.26
C VAL A 133 0.88 -0.32 -11.04
N ILE A 134 1.02 0.95 -11.44
CA ILE A 134 0.02 1.68 -12.24
C ILE A 134 -0.33 0.90 -13.52
N HIS A 135 0.66 0.32 -14.17
CA HIS A 135 0.51 -0.55 -15.35
C HIS A 135 -0.40 -1.76 -15.08
N LEU A 136 -0.41 -2.30 -13.86
CA LEU A 136 -1.16 -3.52 -13.50
C LEU A 136 -2.45 -3.28 -12.70
N LYS A 137 -2.72 -2.09 -12.14
CA LYS A 137 -3.85 -1.88 -11.19
C LYS A 137 -5.19 -2.43 -11.67
N LYS A 138 -5.55 -2.16 -12.94
CA LYS A 138 -6.83 -2.63 -13.50
C LYS A 138 -6.88 -4.15 -13.63
N ASP A 139 -5.78 -4.77 -14.04
CA ASP A 139 -5.70 -6.21 -14.24
C ASP A 139 -5.57 -6.98 -12.92
N ILE A 140 -4.93 -6.40 -11.89
CA ILE A 140 -4.98 -6.91 -10.53
C ILE A 140 -6.43 -6.95 -10.05
N VAL A 141 -7.19 -5.86 -10.20
CA VAL A 141 -8.60 -5.82 -9.81
C VAL A 141 -9.42 -6.86 -10.57
N LYS A 142 -9.21 -7.00 -11.88
CA LYS A 142 -9.89 -7.99 -12.71
C LYS A 142 -9.59 -9.42 -12.27
N LEU A 143 -8.32 -9.74 -12.05
CA LEU A 143 -7.84 -11.06 -11.61
C LEU A 143 -8.40 -11.39 -10.22
N SER A 144 -8.29 -10.47 -9.26
CA SER A 144 -8.79 -10.68 -7.89
C SER A 144 -10.30 -10.92 -7.88
N ASN A 145 -11.08 -10.09 -8.59
CA ASN A 145 -12.54 -10.29 -8.70
C ASN A 145 -12.92 -11.66 -9.26
N PHE A 146 -12.11 -12.21 -10.16
CA PHE A 146 -12.35 -13.52 -10.76
C PHE A 146 -12.02 -14.66 -9.80
N TYR A 147 -10.85 -14.63 -9.17
CA TYR A 147 -10.38 -15.73 -8.32
C TYR A 147 -10.92 -15.70 -6.89
N MET A 148 -11.30 -14.54 -6.35
CA MET A 148 -11.95 -14.47 -5.04
C MET A 148 -13.26 -15.27 -5.00
N LYS A 149 -13.99 -15.28 -6.13
CA LYS A 149 -15.21 -16.12 -6.30
C LYS A 149 -14.91 -17.62 -6.32
N LYS A 150 -13.65 -18.02 -6.49
CA LYS A 150 -13.18 -19.41 -6.53
C LYS A 150 -12.45 -19.83 -5.24
N GLY A 151 -12.43 -18.99 -4.21
CA GLY A 151 -11.80 -19.28 -2.92
C GLY A 151 -10.38 -18.75 -2.75
N LEU A 152 -9.93 -17.81 -3.58
CA LEU A 152 -8.70 -17.06 -3.31
C LEU A 152 -8.97 -15.91 -2.33
N ALA A 153 -8.25 -15.84 -1.21
CA ALA A 153 -8.10 -14.60 -0.46
C ALA A 153 -7.05 -13.70 -1.13
N VAL A 154 -7.25 -12.38 -1.09
CA VAL A 154 -6.29 -11.41 -1.62
C VAL A 154 -6.11 -10.30 -0.60
N VAL A 155 -4.87 -9.86 -0.40
CA VAL A 155 -4.50 -8.70 0.42
C VAL A 155 -3.38 -7.93 -0.26
N ALA A 156 -3.50 -6.60 -0.29
CA ALA A 156 -2.45 -5.72 -0.76
C ALA A 156 -1.82 -4.97 0.42
N ILE A 157 -0.52 -4.74 0.38
CA ILE A 157 0.24 -4.05 1.44
C ILE A 157 1.11 -2.96 0.80
N SER A 158 1.07 -1.75 1.34
CA SER A 158 2.01 -0.66 1.03
C SER A 158 2.94 -0.45 2.20
N SER A 159 4.24 -0.58 1.95
CA SER A 159 5.31 -0.38 2.94
C SER A 159 6.22 0.80 2.55
N ASN A 160 5.79 1.67 1.63
CA ASN A 160 6.61 2.80 1.20
C ASN A 160 6.60 3.93 2.23
N SER A 161 7.77 4.50 2.48
CA SER A 161 7.96 5.60 3.42
C SER A 161 7.24 6.87 2.97
N VAL A 162 6.23 7.27 3.73
CA VAL A 162 5.47 8.51 3.51
C VAL A 162 6.28 9.79 3.70
N VAL A 163 7.42 9.70 4.39
CA VAL A 163 8.36 10.82 4.55
C VAL A 163 9.02 11.17 3.21
N THR A 164 9.37 10.16 2.41
CA THR A 164 10.04 10.36 1.12
C THR A 164 9.06 10.32 -0.05
N HIS A 165 7.95 9.60 0.10
CA HIS A 165 6.91 9.43 -0.92
C HIS A 165 5.52 9.63 -0.29
N PRO A 166 5.14 10.88 0.05
CA PRO A 166 3.86 11.18 0.70
C PRO A 166 2.63 10.64 -0.04
N GLN A 167 2.70 10.53 -1.37
CA GLN A 167 1.64 10.00 -2.22
C GLN A 167 1.32 8.51 -2.00
N ASP A 168 2.18 7.77 -1.29
CA ASP A 168 1.92 6.38 -0.88
C ASP A 168 1.31 6.28 0.52
N GLY A 169 0.98 7.42 1.14
CA GLY A 169 0.42 7.45 2.49
C GLY A 169 -1.05 7.04 2.60
N PRO A 170 -1.53 6.77 3.83
CA PRO A 170 -2.86 6.20 4.09
C PRO A 170 -4.02 6.92 3.39
N GLU A 171 -4.03 8.25 3.37
CA GLU A 171 -5.07 9.05 2.69
C GLU A 171 -5.13 8.74 1.20
N PHE A 172 -4.01 8.81 0.50
CA PHE A 172 -3.93 8.50 -0.93
C PHE A 172 -4.15 7.01 -1.24
N MET A 173 -3.78 6.11 -0.33
CA MET A 173 -4.12 4.69 -0.45
C MET A 173 -5.63 4.47 -0.44
N ALA A 174 -6.35 5.13 0.48
CA ALA A 174 -7.81 5.06 0.53
C ALA A 174 -8.46 5.63 -0.74
N GLU A 175 -7.94 6.74 -1.27
CA GLU A 175 -8.39 7.30 -2.55
C GLU A 175 -8.14 6.35 -3.72
N ASP A 176 -6.96 5.74 -3.80
CA ASP A 176 -6.60 4.81 -4.86
C ASP A 176 -7.49 3.55 -4.82
N ALA A 177 -7.70 2.99 -3.63
CA ALA A 177 -8.59 1.85 -3.41
C ALA A 177 -10.04 2.16 -3.83
N LYS A 178 -10.57 3.35 -3.48
CA LYS A 178 -11.90 3.81 -3.94
C LYS A 178 -11.95 3.95 -5.46
N LYS A 179 -10.95 4.61 -6.05
CA LYS A 179 -10.88 4.90 -7.49
C LYS A 179 -10.86 3.63 -8.34
N PHE A 180 -10.03 2.66 -7.96
CA PHE A 180 -9.90 1.39 -8.68
C PHE A 180 -10.86 0.30 -8.19
N LYS A 181 -11.64 0.58 -7.13
CA LYS A 181 -12.61 -0.34 -6.52
C LYS A 181 -11.94 -1.66 -6.14
N TYR A 182 -10.89 -1.58 -5.35
CA TYR A 182 -10.19 -2.78 -4.87
C TYR A 182 -11.17 -3.70 -4.14
N PRO A 183 -11.34 -4.96 -4.56
CA PRO A 183 -12.22 -5.92 -3.91
C PRO A 183 -11.57 -6.58 -2.68
N PHE A 184 -10.35 -6.18 -2.35
CA PHE A 184 -9.50 -6.71 -1.29
C PHE A 184 -9.00 -5.57 -0.39
N PRO A 185 -8.65 -5.86 0.87
CA PRO A 185 -8.05 -4.86 1.75
C PRO A 185 -6.69 -4.38 1.23
N TYR A 186 -6.47 -3.07 1.31
CA TYR A 186 -5.19 -2.44 1.00
C TYR A 186 -4.59 -1.84 2.28
N LEU A 187 -3.65 -2.57 2.87
CA LEU A 187 -3.11 -2.37 4.20
C LEU A 187 -1.86 -1.48 4.19
N TYR A 188 -1.69 -0.67 5.23
CA TYR A 188 -0.51 0.16 5.40
C TYR A 188 0.45 -0.42 6.43
N ASP A 189 1.66 -0.76 5.99
CA ASP A 189 2.77 -1.26 6.80
C ASP A 189 3.72 -0.11 7.16
N GLU A 190 3.36 0.63 8.20
CA GLU A 190 4.11 1.82 8.63
C GLU A 190 5.52 1.50 9.15
N SER A 191 5.70 0.38 9.87
CA SER A 191 7.02 0.01 10.41
C SER A 191 7.97 -0.57 9.34
N GLN A 192 7.39 -1.00 8.22
CA GLN A 192 8.05 -1.75 7.16
C GLN A 192 8.56 -3.12 7.61
N GLU A 193 8.13 -3.60 8.79
CA GLU A 193 8.54 -4.89 9.35
C GLU A 193 7.91 -6.03 8.57
N VAL A 194 6.64 -5.91 8.18
CA VAL A 194 5.95 -6.93 7.37
C VAL A 194 6.64 -7.10 6.03
N ALA A 195 7.01 -6.01 5.33
CA ALA A 195 7.83 -6.13 4.12
C ALA A 195 9.17 -6.84 4.34
N ARG A 196 9.85 -6.59 5.46
CA ARG A 196 11.13 -7.25 5.78
C ARG A 196 10.94 -8.74 6.06
N GLU A 197 9.91 -9.12 6.81
CA GLU A 197 9.62 -10.53 7.13
C GLU A 197 9.23 -11.34 5.90
N PHE A 198 8.46 -10.74 4.97
CA PHE A 198 8.18 -11.36 3.68
C PHE A 198 9.39 -11.37 2.73
N GLY A 199 10.42 -10.59 3.02
CA GLY A 199 11.57 -10.39 2.14
C GLY A 199 11.24 -9.58 0.88
N ALA A 200 10.16 -8.80 0.90
CA ALA A 200 9.74 -7.96 -0.21
C ALA A 200 10.75 -6.83 -0.45
N VAL A 201 11.02 -6.54 -1.73
CA VAL A 201 12.04 -5.57 -2.15
C VAL A 201 11.54 -4.62 -3.23
N CYS A 202 10.49 -4.97 -3.96
CA CYS A 202 9.99 -4.18 -5.08
C CYS A 202 8.46 -4.06 -5.08
N THR A 203 7.96 -3.18 -5.95
CA THR A 203 6.53 -2.95 -6.17
C THR A 203 6.25 -2.94 -7.68
N PRO A 204 5.35 -3.79 -8.20
CA PRO A 204 4.59 -4.82 -7.48
C PRO A 204 5.45 -6.07 -7.17
N GLU A 205 5.12 -6.77 -6.09
CA GLU A 205 5.69 -8.08 -5.75
C GLU A 205 4.59 -9.01 -5.22
N PHE A 206 4.52 -10.24 -5.73
CA PHE A 206 3.39 -11.15 -5.52
C PHE A 206 3.83 -12.43 -4.80
N PHE A 207 3.16 -12.76 -3.71
CA PHE A 207 3.37 -13.97 -2.92
C PHE A 207 2.06 -14.75 -2.84
N LEU A 208 2.01 -15.91 -3.47
CA LEU A 208 0.86 -16.81 -3.41
C LEU A 208 1.16 -17.94 -2.43
N TYR A 209 0.31 -18.04 -1.41
CA TYR A 209 0.32 -19.07 -0.41
C TYR A 209 -0.84 -20.04 -0.62
N LYS A 210 -0.61 -21.29 -0.23
CA LYS A 210 -1.62 -22.34 -0.18
C LYS A 210 -1.57 -23.02 1.18
N LYS A 211 -2.70 -23.52 1.65
CA LYS A 211 -2.76 -24.44 2.79
C LYS A 211 -3.65 -25.65 2.51
N ASP A 212 -3.45 -26.69 3.30
CA ASP A 212 -4.27 -27.89 3.33
C ASP A 212 -5.03 -27.97 4.66
N GLY A 213 -6.35 -27.75 4.61
CA GLY A 213 -7.20 -27.66 5.80
C GLY A 213 -6.77 -26.56 6.77
N ARG A 214 -6.45 -26.95 8.01
CA ARG A 214 -6.00 -26.05 9.11
C ARG A 214 -4.47 -25.95 9.23
N ARG A 215 -3.72 -26.42 8.23
CA ARG A 215 -2.26 -26.26 8.22
C ARG A 215 -1.89 -24.80 7.94
N PRO A 216 -0.68 -24.35 8.33
CA PRO A 216 -0.18 -23.03 7.98
C PRO A 216 -0.12 -22.82 6.46
N TYR A 217 -0.25 -21.58 6.04
CA TYR A 217 0.03 -21.14 4.67
C TYR A 217 1.50 -21.37 4.31
N GLU A 218 1.74 -22.01 3.17
CA GLU A 218 3.07 -22.25 2.59
C GLU A 218 3.19 -21.52 1.24
N LEU A 219 4.33 -20.87 1.01
CA LEU A 219 4.60 -20.16 -0.24
C LEU A 219 4.71 -21.13 -1.40
N VAL A 220 3.83 -21.00 -2.39
CA VAL A 220 3.79 -21.85 -3.58
C VAL A 220 4.17 -21.11 -4.87
N TYR A 221 4.04 -19.78 -4.88
CA TYR A 221 4.52 -18.95 -5.98
C TYR A 221 4.99 -17.57 -5.50
N HIS A 222 6.15 -17.15 -6.00
CA HIS A 222 6.71 -15.81 -5.81
C HIS A 222 7.35 -15.36 -7.13
N GLY A 223 6.82 -14.29 -7.71
CA GLY A 223 7.25 -13.90 -9.04
C GLY A 223 6.39 -12.84 -9.70
N GLN A 224 6.49 -12.75 -11.02
CA GLN A 224 5.81 -11.74 -11.83
C GLN A 224 4.30 -11.95 -11.95
N PHE A 225 3.60 -10.92 -12.40
CA PHE A 225 2.20 -11.03 -12.83
C PHE A 225 2.09 -11.71 -14.20
N ASP A 226 2.87 -11.21 -15.16
CA ASP A 226 3.04 -11.70 -16.53
C ASP A 226 4.33 -11.12 -17.16
N ASP A 227 4.53 -11.30 -18.46
CA ASP A 227 5.68 -10.76 -19.22
C ASP A 227 5.56 -9.27 -19.59
N SER A 228 4.42 -8.61 -19.33
CA SER A 228 4.22 -7.20 -19.66
C SER A 228 5.03 -6.29 -18.74
N ARG A 229 5.54 -5.18 -19.28
CA ARG A 229 6.26 -4.15 -18.53
C ARG A 229 5.89 -2.79 -19.11
N PRO A 230 5.94 -1.69 -18.32
CA PRO A 230 5.70 -0.34 -18.86
C PRO A 230 6.58 0.05 -20.05
N SER A 231 7.76 -0.59 -20.16
CA SER A 231 8.76 -0.34 -21.20
C SER A 231 8.65 -1.26 -22.41
N ASN A 232 7.74 -2.23 -22.41
CA ASN A 232 7.56 -3.16 -23.53
C ASN A 232 6.14 -3.04 -24.12
N ASN A 233 5.97 -3.54 -25.33
CA ASN A 233 4.69 -3.50 -26.04
C ASN A 233 3.87 -4.79 -25.86
N ILE A 234 4.12 -5.53 -24.78
CA ILE A 234 3.39 -6.77 -24.48
C ILE A 234 2.12 -6.40 -23.70
N PRO A 235 0.91 -6.77 -24.17
CA PRO A 235 -0.31 -6.54 -23.42
C PRO A 235 -0.33 -7.27 -22.08
N VAL A 236 -0.89 -6.63 -21.06
CA VAL A 236 -1.14 -7.24 -19.75
C VAL A 236 -2.14 -8.39 -19.93
N ASN A 237 -1.83 -9.55 -19.37
CA ASN A 237 -2.66 -10.76 -19.45
C ASN A 237 -2.70 -11.58 -18.15
N GLY A 238 -1.79 -11.32 -17.20
CA GLY A 238 -1.72 -12.03 -15.91
C GLY A 238 -1.45 -13.53 -16.00
N ARG A 239 -0.89 -14.01 -17.12
CA ARG A 239 -0.76 -15.44 -17.42
C ARG A 239 -0.03 -16.23 -16.32
N ASP A 240 1.11 -15.75 -15.88
CA ASP A 240 1.97 -16.45 -14.92
C ASP A 240 1.28 -16.59 -13.56
N LEU A 241 0.75 -15.48 -13.03
CA LEU A 241 0.05 -15.48 -11.75
C LEU A 241 -1.28 -16.24 -11.82
N SER A 242 -2.03 -16.11 -12.91
CA SER A 242 -3.29 -16.84 -13.11
C SER A 242 -3.06 -18.35 -13.13
N LEU A 243 -2.02 -18.80 -13.85
CA LEU A 243 -1.64 -20.22 -13.88
C LEU A 243 -1.26 -20.72 -12.49
N ALA A 244 -0.46 -19.96 -11.74
CA ALA A 244 -0.08 -20.33 -10.38
C ALA A 244 -1.31 -20.46 -9.46
N ILE A 245 -2.27 -19.54 -9.56
CA ILE A 245 -3.51 -19.57 -8.77
C ILE A 245 -4.39 -20.77 -9.16
N ASP A 246 -4.58 -21.02 -10.45
CA ASP A 246 -5.36 -22.17 -10.92
C ASP A 246 -4.76 -23.49 -10.43
N LEU A 247 -3.43 -23.64 -10.49
CA LEU A 247 -2.74 -24.83 -9.99
C LEU A 247 -2.83 -24.94 -8.46
N ALA A 248 -2.70 -23.83 -7.72
CA ALA A 248 -2.83 -23.83 -6.27
C ALA A 248 -4.24 -24.25 -5.81
N LEU A 249 -5.28 -23.66 -6.40
CA LEU A 249 -6.69 -23.94 -6.10
C LEU A 249 -7.11 -25.35 -6.52
N SER A 250 -6.53 -25.90 -7.60
CA SER A 250 -6.79 -27.26 -8.06
C SER A 250 -5.88 -28.32 -7.43
N CYS A 251 -5.07 -27.93 -6.44
CA CYS A 251 -4.09 -28.79 -5.76
C CYS A 251 -3.08 -29.48 -6.69
N GLN A 252 -2.72 -28.84 -7.80
CA GLN A 252 -1.72 -29.33 -8.74
C GLN A 252 -0.32 -28.76 -8.44
N PRO A 253 0.76 -29.44 -8.88
CA PRO A 253 2.13 -28.91 -8.76
C PRO A 253 2.32 -27.61 -9.55
N ILE A 254 2.94 -26.61 -8.92
CA ILE A 254 3.32 -25.35 -9.58
C ILE A 254 4.72 -25.50 -10.18
N PRO A 255 4.97 -25.02 -11.42
CA PRO A 255 6.31 -25.03 -12.01
C PRO A 255 7.35 -24.34 -11.12
N SER A 256 8.54 -24.94 -11.02
CA SER A 256 9.66 -24.37 -10.26
C SER A 256 10.26 -23.14 -10.93
N ASN A 257 10.13 -23.00 -12.25
CA ASN A 257 10.62 -21.84 -12.98
C ASN A 257 9.62 -20.67 -12.82
N GLN A 258 9.89 -19.81 -11.84
CA GLN A 258 9.10 -18.62 -11.54
C GLN A 258 9.95 -17.39 -11.87
N LYS A 259 9.50 -16.58 -12.83
CA LYS A 259 10.22 -15.36 -13.20
C LYS A 259 10.02 -14.32 -12.10
N PRO A 260 11.08 -13.60 -11.67
CA PRO A 260 10.96 -12.61 -10.62
C PRO A 260 10.05 -11.46 -11.03
N SER A 261 9.37 -10.89 -10.04
CA SER A 261 8.70 -9.60 -10.19
C SER A 261 9.71 -8.50 -10.49
N VAL A 262 9.26 -7.45 -11.16
CA VAL A 262 10.10 -6.31 -11.54
C VAL A 262 9.35 -5.03 -11.25
N GLY A 263 9.99 -4.16 -10.48
CA GLY A 263 9.32 -2.97 -9.96
C GLY A 263 10.27 -1.84 -9.57
N CYS A 264 9.68 -0.80 -9.01
CA CYS A 264 10.45 0.15 -8.21
C CYS A 264 10.81 -0.49 -6.87
N SER A 265 12.00 -0.23 -6.35
CA SER A 265 12.34 -0.64 -4.98
C SER A 265 11.31 -0.12 -3.97
N ILE A 266 11.05 -0.91 -2.92
CA ILE A 266 10.34 -0.42 -1.72
C ILE A 266 11.09 0.80 -1.18
N LYS A 267 10.33 1.80 -0.73
CA LYS A 267 10.86 3.07 -0.23
C LYS A 267 11.10 2.96 1.28
N TRP A 268 12.22 2.37 1.68
CA TRP A 268 12.60 2.24 3.09
C TRP A 268 12.70 3.59 3.80
N HIS A 269 12.37 3.64 5.09
CA HIS A 269 12.48 4.85 5.90
C HIS A 269 13.94 5.35 5.95
N PRO A 270 14.16 6.67 5.93
CA PRO A 270 15.49 7.23 6.13
C PRO A 270 16.15 6.68 7.40
N GLY A 271 17.42 6.30 7.31
CA GLY A 271 18.18 5.76 8.44
C GLY A 271 17.95 4.28 8.77
N THR A 272 17.04 3.60 8.06
CA THR A 272 16.89 2.14 8.17
C THR A 272 17.83 1.43 7.19
N LYS A 273 18.44 0.31 7.63
CA LYS A 273 19.21 -0.55 6.73
C LYS A 273 18.23 -1.49 6.00
N SER A 274 18.33 -1.51 4.67
CA SER A 274 17.60 -2.42 3.76
C SER A 274 18.20 -3.81 3.69
#